data_AF-A0A4S4E4I6-F1
#
_entry.id   AF-A0A4S4E4I6-F1
#
_cell.length_a   1.000
_cell.length_b   1.000
_cell.length_c   1.000
_cell.angle_alpha   90.00
_cell.angle_beta   90.00
_cell.angle_gamma   90.00
#
_symmetry.space_group_name_H-M   'P 1'
#
loop_
_entity.id
_entity.type
_entity.pdbx_description
1 polymer ?
#
loop_
_entity_poly.entity_id
_entity_poly.type
_entity_poly.pdbx_seq_one_letter_code
_entity_poly.pdbx_strand_id
1 'polypeptide(L)'
;MTVVEEPILSRLDRLDKILKHLEEGRSSSNNRSPRSSYTSSTGTLTSDRHGSSIDEFSPQSLEKHCRPIDDVIVETELKGTLLERLVHVELRVLKLCLLLEGEIIEGEKKTEEMASITEQKVKKKKQKKGGLKELVRSCVKGKSSSGKEHSKSKSRVY
;
A
#
# COMPACT_ATOMS: atom_id res chain seq x y z
N MET A 1 8.22 25.09 -6.31
CA MET A 1 8.64 24.64 -4.97
C MET A 1 8.58 23.13 -4.94
N THR A 2 9.72 22.45 -5.02
CA THR A 2 9.81 20.99 -5.00
C THR A 2 9.67 20.51 -3.55
N VAL A 3 8.60 19.78 -3.26
CA VAL A 3 8.42 19.13 -1.96
C VAL A 3 9.38 17.95 -1.94
N VAL A 4 10.56 18.13 -1.34
CA VAL A 4 11.48 17.03 -1.07
C VAL A 4 10.87 16.27 0.11
N GLU A 5 10.07 15.24 -0.19
CA GLU A 5 9.49 14.39 0.84
C GLU A 5 10.63 13.64 1.56
N GLU A 6 10.67 13.79 2.88
CA GLU A 6 11.71 13.18 3.72
C GLU A 6 11.66 11.64 3.57
N PRO A 7 12.81 10.96 3.39
CA PRO A 7 12.85 9.50 3.23
C PRO A 7 12.09 8.79 4.36
N ILE A 8 11.31 7.76 4.07
CA ILE A 8 10.43 7.06 5.03
C ILE A 8 11.15 6.70 6.35
N LEU A 9 12.44 6.35 6.28
CA LEU A 9 13.27 6.04 7.44
C LEU A 9 13.44 7.23 8.41
N SER A 10 13.58 8.45 7.89
CA SER A 10 13.67 9.68 8.70
C SER A 10 12.35 9.98 9.44
N ARG A 11 11.22 9.71 8.79
CA ARG A 11 9.89 9.85 9.40
C ARG A 11 9.70 8.85 10.54
N LEU A 12 10.17 7.61 10.38
CA LEU A 12 10.09 6.58 11.42
C LEU A 12 11.02 6.89 12.60
N ASP A 13 12.27 7.28 12.36
CA ASP A 13 13.22 7.70 13.41
C ASP A 13 12.69 8.89 14.22
N ARG A 14 12.04 9.85 13.54
CA ARG A 14 11.38 10.98 14.20
C ARG A 14 10.20 10.55 15.07
N LEU A 15 9.39 9.59 14.62
CA LEU A 15 8.26 9.05 15.39
C LEU A 15 8.74 8.28 16.63
N ASP A 16 9.79 7.48 16.50
CA ASP A 16 10.36 6.70 17.60
C ASP A 16 10.91 7.61 18.73
N LYS A 17 11.59 8.69 18.35
CA LYS A 17 12.04 9.74 19.28
C LYS A 17 10.89 10.42 20.02
N ILE A 18 9.78 10.69 19.32
CA ILE A 18 8.58 11.31 19.92
C ILE A 18 7.92 10.34 20.92
N LEU A 19 7.77 9.07 20.54
CA LEU A 19 7.19 8.05 21.41
C LEU A 19 8.01 7.85 22.68
N LYS A 20 9.33 7.77 22.56
CA LYS A 20 10.25 7.68 23.70
C LYS A 20 10.09 8.86 24.67
N HIS A 21 10.00 10.09 24.16
CA HIS A 21 9.82 11.28 24.98
C HIS A 21 8.47 11.31 25.71
N LEU A 22 7.41 10.82 25.04
CA LEU A 22 6.08 10.70 25.64
C LEU A 22 6.03 9.63 26.75
N GLU A 23 6.76 8.52 26.58
CA GLU A 23 6.85 7.47 27.59
C GLU A 23 7.67 7.90 28.82
N GLU A 24 8.79 8.60 28.60
CA GLU A 24 9.62 9.21 29.65
C GLU A 24 8.86 10.31 30.43
N GLY A 25 8.05 11.12 29.73
CA GLY A 25 7.20 12.15 30.35
C GLY A 25 6.03 11.56 31.14
N ARG A 26 5.49 10.41 30.71
CA ARG A 26 4.39 9.72 31.39
C ARG A 26 4.81 9.08 32.71
N SER A 27 6.05 8.59 32.79
CA SER A 27 6.65 8.07 34.04
C SER A 27 7.04 9.17 35.04
N SER A 28 7.24 10.41 34.56
CA SER A 28 7.59 11.56 35.41
C SER A 28 6.38 12.39 35.85
N SER A 29 5.17 12.08 35.37
CA SER A 29 3.96 12.88 35.65
C SER A 29 3.42 12.74 37.08
N ASN A 30 3.98 11.86 37.91
CA ASN A 30 3.56 11.76 39.31
C ASN A 30 4.20 12.79 40.24
N ASN A 31 5.20 13.57 39.83
CA ASN A 31 5.75 14.63 40.68
C ASN A 31 6.38 15.77 39.86
N ARG A 32 5.80 16.98 39.97
CA ARG A 32 6.29 18.29 39.50
C ARG A 32 6.05 18.60 38.02
N SER A 33 4.88 19.17 37.76
CA SER A 33 4.57 19.95 36.56
C SER A 33 5.45 21.22 36.48
N PRO A 34 6.25 21.44 35.42
CA PRO A 34 6.73 22.77 35.08
C PRO A 34 5.68 23.44 34.20
N ARG A 35 5.03 24.44 34.79
CA ARG A 35 4.11 25.40 34.17
C ARG A 35 4.68 25.94 32.84
N SER A 36 4.15 25.45 31.72
CA SER A 36 4.41 25.97 30.38
C SER A 36 3.62 27.26 30.16
N SER A 37 4.36 28.35 29.94
CA SER A 37 3.88 29.70 29.69
C SER A 37 3.20 29.78 28.33
N TYR A 38 1.88 29.93 28.30
CA TYR A 38 1.18 30.40 27.12
C TYR A 38 1.53 31.88 26.91
N THR A 39 2.12 32.18 25.75
CA THR A 39 2.28 33.55 25.26
C THR A 39 0.91 34.09 24.84
N SER A 40 0.20 34.72 25.75
CA SER A 40 -0.90 35.64 25.42
C SER A 40 -0.41 37.05 25.66
N SER A 41 0.05 37.68 24.59
CA SER A 41 0.24 39.12 24.50
C SER A 41 -1.09 39.83 24.74
N THR A 42 -1.19 40.62 25.82
CA THR A 42 -1.77 41.99 25.88
C THR A 42 -2.13 42.34 27.33
N GLY A 43 -1.55 43.43 27.86
CA GLY A 43 -2.19 44.29 28.85
C GLY A 43 -2.11 43.89 30.32
N THR A 44 -1.11 44.42 30.99
CA THR A 44 -1.02 44.81 32.41
C THR A 44 -2.35 44.81 33.20
N LEU A 45 -2.48 43.99 34.25
CA LEU A 45 -3.09 44.38 35.55
C LEU A 45 -2.59 43.43 36.66
N THR A 46 -1.95 44.03 37.65
CA THR A 46 -1.52 43.42 38.92
C THR A 46 -2.72 43.21 39.83
N SER A 47 -2.90 42.03 40.41
CA SER A 47 -3.33 41.89 41.82
C SER A 47 -3.43 40.43 42.21
N ASP A 48 -2.71 40.09 43.28
CA ASP A 48 -2.80 38.85 44.03
C ASP A 48 -4.25 38.52 44.43
N ARG A 49 -4.72 37.31 44.11
CA ARG A 49 -5.81 36.70 44.88
C ARG A 49 -5.79 35.17 44.80
N HIS A 50 -5.42 34.61 45.94
CA HIS A 50 -5.95 33.42 46.60
C HIS A 50 -6.94 32.54 45.83
N GLY A 51 -6.68 31.24 45.92
CA GLY A 51 -7.35 30.20 45.15
C GLY A 51 -8.86 30.03 45.34
N SER A 52 -9.45 29.47 44.30
CA SER A 52 -10.57 28.53 44.33
C SER A 52 -10.59 27.81 42.98
N SER A 53 -10.12 26.57 42.93
CA SER A 53 -10.10 25.74 41.70
C SER A 53 -11.33 24.83 41.60
N ILE A 54 -12.51 25.34 41.96
CA ILE A 54 -13.78 24.62 41.89
C ILE A 54 -14.85 25.62 41.43
N ASP A 55 -14.81 26.03 40.16
CA ASP A 55 -15.97 26.65 39.49
C ASP A 55 -15.92 26.61 37.95
N GLU A 56 -15.11 25.72 37.35
CA GLU A 56 -15.04 25.57 35.89
C GLU A 56 -16.26 24.85 35.28
N PHE A 57 -17.18 24.36 36.12
CA PHE A 57 -18.41 23.67 35.70
C PHE A 57 -19.69 24.41 36.13
N SER A 58 -19.59 25.66 36.57
CA SER A 58 -20.79 26.48 36.78
C SER A 58 -21.36 26.95 35.45
N PRO A 59 -22.66 26.79 35.17
CA PRO A 59 -23.26 27.24 33.91
C PRO A 59 -23.03 28.73 33.63
N GLN A 60 -22.84 29.55 34.67
CA GLN A 60 -22.52 30.98 34.55
C GLN A 60 -21.06 31.26 34.11
N SER A 61 -20.13 30.33 34.31
CA SER A 61 -18.74 30.50 33.85
C SER A 61 -18.56 30.08 32.38
N LEU A 62 -19.37 29.15 31.90
CA LEU A 62 -19.40 28.72 30.49
C LEU A 62 -19.97 29.78 29.55
N GLU A 63 -20.91 30.60 30.04
CA GLU A 63 -21.58 31.65 29.27
C GLU A 63 -20.59 32.68 28.67
N LYS A 64 -19.41 32.85 29.28
CA LYS A 64 -18.33 33.73 28.78
C LYS A 64 -17.47 33.10 27.67
N HIS A 65 -17.63 31.80 27.40
CA HIS A 65 -16.80 31.04 26.46
C HIS A 65 -17.61 30.32 25.38
N CYS A 66 -18.94 30.25 25.52
CA CYS A 66 -19.83 29.67 24.53
C CYS A 66 -20.21 30.69 23.44
N ARG A 67 -20.42 30.20 22.23
CA ARG A 67 -21.03 30.98 21.13
C ARG A 67 -22.55 30.98 21.27
N PRO A 68 -23.27 31.98 20.72
CA PRO A 68 -24.72 31.99 20.69
C PRO A 68 -25.28 30.69 20.09
N ILE A 69 -26.37 30.17 20.67
CA ILE A 69 -26.96 28.89 20.24
C ILE A 69 -27.45 28.94 18.79
N ASP A 70 -27.98 30.08 18.35
CA ASP A 70 -28.47 30.27 16.98
C ASP A 70 -27.36 30.10 15.94
N ASP A 71 -26.16 30.61 16.22
CA ASP A 71 -24.99 30.44 15.35
C ASP A 71 -24.59 28.97 15.23
N VAL A 72 -24.64 28.23 16.35
CA VAL A 72 -24.31 26.81 16.39
C VAL A 72 -25.34 26.00 15.61
N ILE A 73 -26.63 26.31 15.74
CA ILE A 73 -27.70 25.64 14.98
C ILE A 73 -27.46 25.80 13.49
N VAL A 74 -27.28 27.05 13.01
CA VAL A 74 -27.03 27.33 11.58
C VAL A 74 -25.75 26.63 11.10
N GLU A 75 -24.68 26.65 11.88
CA GLU A 75 -23.43 25.97 11.55
C GLU A 75 -23.63 24.45 11.40
N THR A 76 -24.37 23.84 12.32
CA THR A 76 -24.62 22.38 12.29
C THR A 76 -25.52 21.97 11.13
N GLU A 77 -26.52 22.78 10.77
CA GLU A 77 -27.37 22.54 9.61
C GLU A 77 -26.56 22.65 8.30
N LEU A 78 -25.68 23.65 8.19
CA LEU A 78 -24.83 23.84 7.01
C LEU A 78 -23.78 22.74 6.86
N LYS A 79 -23.20 22.26 7.96
CA LYS A 79 -22.17 21.22 7.94
C LYS A 79 -22.73 19.81 7.74
N GLY A 80 -24.03 19.64 7.91
CA GLY A 80 -24.71 18.36 7.80
C GLY A 80 -24.38 17.41 8.95
N THR A 81 -24.99 16.23 8.91
CA THR A 81 -24.82 15.23 9.96
C THR A 81 -23.50 14.47 9.83
N LEU A 82 -23.03 13.91 10.95
CA LEU A 82 -21.89 12.97 10.91
C LEU A 82 -22.16 11.79 9.97
N LEU A 83 -23.42 11.34 9.90
CA LEU A 83 -23.84 10.23 9.06
C LEU A 83 -23.66 10.54 7.57
N GLU A 84 -24.05 11.73 7.11
CA GLU A 84 -23.81 12.16 5.73
C GLU A 84 -22.32 12.14 5.36
N ARG A 85 -21.46 12.62 6.27
CA ARG A 85 -20.01 12.57 6.06
C ARG A 85 -19.48 11.15 6.00
N LEU A 86 -20.02 10.25 6.82
CA LEU A 86 -19.64 8.84 6.82
C LEU A 86 -20.01 8.18 5.48
N VAL A 87 -21.23 8.38 5.00
CA VAL A 87 -21.69 7.89 3.69
C VAL A 87 -20.78 8.39 2.56
N HIS A 88 -20.37 9.65 2.59
CA HIS A 88 -19.46 10.20 1.58
C HIS A 88 -18.07 9.54 1.62
N VAL A 89 -17.55 9.23 2.81
CA VAL A 89 -16.29 8.51 2.97
C VAL A 89 -16.42 7.08 2.45
N GLU A 90 -17.49 6.37 2.80
CA GLU A 90 -17.75 5.01 2.32
C GLU A 90 -17.80 4.94 0.79
N LEU A 91 -18.50 5.87 0.13
CA LEU A 91 -18.55 5.95 -1.33
C LEU A 91 -17.17 6.16 -1.96
N ARG A 92 -16.34 7.01 -1.35
CA ARG A 92 -14.98 7.28 -1.84
C ARG A 92 -14.06 6.07 -1.66
N VAL A 93 -14.17 5.37 -0.53
CA VAL A 93 -13.42 4.15 -0.26
C VAL A 93 -13.85 3.05 -1.23
N LEU A 94 -15.16 2.85 -1.43
CA LEU A 94 -15.67 1.89 -2.40
C LEU A 94 -15.13 2.16 -3.80
N LYS A 95 -15.15 3.43 -4.24
CA LYS A 95 -14.60 3.82 -5.54
C LYS A 95 -13.10 3.49 -5.65
N LEU A 96 -12.33 3.72 -4.60
CA LEU A 96 -10.89 3.40 -4.58
C LEU A 96 -10.66 1.90 -4.63
N CYS A 97 -11.43 1.10 -3.89
CA CYS A 97 -11.35 -0.36 -3.91
C CYS A 97 -11.62 -0.91 -5.33
N LEU A 98 -12.69 -0.44 -5.98
CA LEU A 98 -13.03 -0.87 -7.34
C LEU A 98 -11.94 -0.51 -8.37
N LEU A 99 -11.31 0.66 -8.24
CA LEU A 99 -10.20 1.05 -9.11
C LEU A 99 -8.97 0.16 -8.90
N LEU A 100 -8.64 -0.12 -7.64
CA LEU A 100 -7.50 -0.98 -7.30
C LEU A 100 -7.73 -2.42 -7.77
N GLU A 101 -8.91 -2.98 -7.54
CA GLU A 101 -9.29 -4.31 -8.04
C GLU A 101 -9.21 -4.36 -9.57
N GLY A 102 -9.72 -3.34 -10.26
CA GLY A 102 -9.61 -3.22 -11.71
C GLY A 102 -8.16 -3.19 -12.20
N GLU A 103 -7.30 -2.39 -11.57
CA GLU A 103 -5.88 -2.28 -11.92
C GLU A 103 -5.13 -3.59 -11.68
N ILE A 104 -5.41 -4.28 -10.58
CA ILE A 104 -4.82 -5.60 -10.28
C ILE A 104 -5.24 -6.61 -11.35
N ILE A 105 -6.54 -6.70 -11.66
CA ILE A 105 -7.06 -7.63 -12.68
C ILE A 105 -6.45 -7.33 -14.06
N GLU A 106 -6.31 -6.06 -14.43
CA GLU A 106 -5.66 -5.68 -15.69
C GLU A 106 -4.16 -6.00 -15.69
N GLY A 107 -3.47 -5.79 -14.57
CA GLY A 107 -2.07 -6.15 -14.40
C GLY A 107 -1.83 -7.65 -14.54
N GLU A 108 -2.66 -8.47 -13.90
CA GLU A 108 -2.60 -9.93 -13.99
C GLU A 108 -2.80 -10.40 -15.44
N LYS A 109 -3.81 -9.88 -16.13
CA LYS A 109 -4.06 -10.21 -17.55
C LYS A 109 -2.87 -9.88 -18.45
N LYS A 110 -2.25 -8.70 -18.27
CA LYS A 110 -1.06 -8.29 -19.04
C LYS A 110 0.13 -9.19 -18.76
N THR A 111 0.27 -9.65 -17.51
CA THR A 111 1.36 -10.54 -17.09
C THR A 111 1.18 -11.95 -17.66
N GLU A 112 -0.04 -12.48 -17.63
CA GLU A 112 -0.39 -13.77 -18.21
C GLU A 112 -0.24 -13.78 -19.74
N GLU A 113 -0.66 -12.70 -20.42
CA GLU A 113 -0.46 -12.54 -21.86
C GLU A 113 1.04 -12.55 -22.22
N MET A 114 1.86 -11.77 -21.50
CA MET A 114 3.32 -11.75 -21.67
C MET A 114 3.97 -13.12 -21.42
N ALA A 115 3.52 -13.85 -20.40
CA ALA A 115 4.00 -15.20 -20.10
C ALA A 115 3.66 -16.18 -21.24
N SER A 116 2.43 -16.14 -21.75
CA SER A 116 1.97 -17.00 -22.86
C SER A 116 2.75 -16.75 -24.16
N ILE A 117 3.03 -15.47 -24.49
CA ILE A 117 3.83 -15.09 -25.66
C ILE A 117 5.27 -15.59 -25.51
N THR A 118 5.83 -15.48 -24.31
CA THR A 118 7.20 -15.93 -24.01
C THR A 118 7.32 -17.44 -24.13
N GLU A 119 6.35 -18.20 -23.61
CA GLU A 119 6.31 -19.65 -23.76
C GLU A 119 6.19 -20.10 -25.22
N GLN A 120 5.33 -19.47 -26.01
CA GLN A 120 5.19 -19.79 -27.43
C GLN A 120 6.49 -19.52 -28.20
N LYS A 121 7.20 -18.42 -27.89
CA LYS A 121 8.51 -18.11 -28.49
C LYS A 121 9.56 -19.15 -28.12
N VAL A 122 9.59 -19.61 -26.86
CA VAL A 122 10.54 -20.65 -26.41
C VAL A 122 10.24 -22.01 -27.06
N LYS A 123 8.96 -22.40 -27.17
CA LYS A 123 8.53 -23.63 -27.85
C LYS A 123 8.90 -23.62 -29.34
N LYS A 124 8.67 -22.50 -30.05
CA LYS A 124 9.09 -22.31 -31.46
C LYS A 124 10.62 -22.34 -31.65
N LYS A 125 11.40 -21.84 -30.69
CA LYS A 125 12.88 -21.90 -30.75
C LYS A 125 13.43 -23.32 -30.52
N LYS A 126 12.77 -24.16 -29.71
CA LYS A 126 13.18 -25.55 -29.48
C LYS A 126 12.97 -26.44 -30.70
N GLN A 127 11.89 -26.25 -31.47
CA GLN A 127 11.60 -27.07 -32.65
C GLN A 127 12.58 -26.85 -33.83
N LYS A 128 13.27 -25.70 -33.91
CA LYS A 128 14.20 -25.42 -35.02
C LYS A 128 15.62 -25.99 -34.86
N LYS A 129 15.92 -26.73 -33.78
CA LYS A 129 17.30 -27.19 -33.48
C LYS A 129 17.68 -28.58 -34.06
N GLY A 130 16.82 -29.21 -34.87
CA GLY A 130 17.08 -30.55 -35.43
C GLY A 130 17.75 -30.59 -36.82
N GLY A 131 17.51 -29.59 -37.68
CA GLY A 131 17.74 -29.75 -39.13
C GLY A 131 19.19 -29.97 -39.57
N LEU A 132 20.15 -29.24 -38.99
CA LEU A 132 21.53 -29.27 -39.50
C LEU A 132 22.31 -30.51 -39.04
N LYS A 133 22.14 -30.94 -37.79
CA LYS A 133 22.82 -32.13 -37.27
C LYS A 133 22.32 -33.41 -37.94
N GLU A 134 21.03 -33.47 -38.25
CA GLU A 134 20.43 -34.61 -38.92
C GLU A 134 20.84 -34.69 -40.40
N LEU A 135 20.91 -33.55 -41.09
CA LEU A 135 21.49 -33.45 -42.44
C LEU A 135 22.94 -33.94 -42.49
N VAL A 136 23.80 -33.46 -41.59
CA VAL A 136 25.21 -33.90 -41.52
C VAL A 136 25.30 -35.41 -41.24
N ARG A 137 24.44 -35.94 -40.37
CA ARG A 137 24.39 -37.39 -40.08
C ARG A 137 23.98 -38.21 -41.30
N SER A 138 23.10 -37.69 -42.15
CA SER A 138 22.67 -38.34 -43.40
C SER A 138 23.77 -38.32 -44.48
N CYS A 139 24.57 -37.24 -44.55
CA CYS A 139 25.66 -37.12 -45.54
C CYS A 139 26.88 -37.99 -45.19
N VAL A 140 27.18 -38.18 -43.90
CA VAL A 140 28.33 -38.98 -43.44
C VAL A 140 28.01 -40.48 -43.40
N LYS A 141 26.74 -40.87 -43.31
CA LYS A 141 26.31 -42.29 -43.37
C LYS A 141 26.22 -42.75 -44.84
N GLY A 142 27.37 -42.79 -45.51
CA GLY A 142 27.50 -43.26 -46.88
C GLY A 142 27.04 -44.72 -47.07
N LYS A 143 26.39 -44.96 -48.21
CA LYS A 143 26.04 -46.26 -48.80
C LYS A 143 27.24 -47.21 -48.80
N SER A 144 27.28 -48.20 -47.92
CA SER A 144 28.07 -49.42 -48.11
C SER A 144 27.18 -50.50 -48.70
N SER A 145 27.20 -50.61 -50.03
CA SER A 145 26.64 -51.76 -50.75
C SER A 145 27.52 -52.99 -50.50
N SER A 146 27.03 -53.94 -49.71
CA SER A 146 27.52 -55.32 -49.76
C SER A 146 26.33 -56.22 -50.07
N GLY A 147 26.17 -56.53 -51.35
CA GLY A 147 25.34 -57.65 -51.77
C GLY A 147 25.94 -58.95 -51.21
N LYS A 148 25.07 -59.82 -50.71
CA LYS A 148 25.26 -61.27 -50.75
C LYS A 148 23.89 -61.93 -50.64
N GLU A 149 23.59 -62.69 -51.68
CA GLU A 149 22.53 -63.68 -51.76
C GLU A 149 22.56 -64.62 -50.55
N HIS A 150 21.39 -65.14 -50.16
CA HIS A 150 21.22 -66.56 -49.87
C HIS A 150 19.74 -66.91 -49.96
N SER A 151 19.37 -67.53 -51.09
CA SER A 151 18.14 -68.31 -51.25
C SER A 151 18.40 -69.79 -50.93
N LYS A 152 17.35 -70.48 -50.48
CA LYS A 152 17.19 -71.90 -50.05
C LYS A 152 17.24 -72.04 -48.51
N SER A 153 16.19 -72.56 -47.87
CA SER A 153 15.80 -73.97 -48.03
C SER A 153 14.33 -74.26 -47.69
N LYS A 154 13.81 -75.30 -48.34
CA LYS A 154 12.46 -75.89 -48.28
C LYS A 154 12.24 -76.73 -47.01
N SER A 155 10.99 -76.80 -46.55
CA SER A 155 10.35 -77.98 -45.93
C SER A 155 8.81 -77.76 -45.97
N ARG A 156 8.06 -78.37 -46.89
CA ARG A 156 7.47 -79.75 -46.90
C ARG A 156 6.26 -79.83 -45.94
N VAL A 157 5.01 -79.75 -46.43
CA VAL A 157 4.06 -80.85 -46.81
C VAL A 157 3.74 -81.72 -45.58
N TYR A 158 2.51 -81.97 -45.11
CA TYR A 158 1.11 -81.78 -45.56
C TYR A 158 0.30 -81.06 -44.48
#